data_AF-A0A3P8Y8A2-F1
#
_entry.id   AF-A0A3P8Y8A2-F1
#
_cell.length_a   1.000
_cell.length_b   1.000
_cell.length_c   1.000
_cell.angle_alpha   90.00
_cell.angle_beta   90.00
_cell.angle_gamma   90.00
#
_symmetry.space_group_name_H-M   'P 1'
#
loop_
_entity.id
_entity.type
_entity.pdbx_description
1 polymer ?
#
loop_
_entity_poly.entity_id
_entity_poly.type
_entity_poly.pdbx_seq_one_letter_code
_entity_poly.pdbx_strand_id
1 'polypeptide(L)'
;MRIPATAACLCPLLICLCFVQRSYGTTHARPNVKAPRNQTKHPDGGKDVHHRPKRGWIWNQFFVLEEHIGPEAQHVGKLHSNSDNGDGSVRYLLSGDGAGTVFVIDEVTGDIHATKSLDREKKGQYVLHAQAIDRYTNKSLEPESEFIIKVQDVNDNAPTFPDGPFTATVPEMAEVGTSVFQLTATDADDPTYGNSAKIVYSILQGQPYFSVDPKTGVIRTALSNMDREARERYSVVVQAKDMAGSVGGLSGSTTINVTLTDVNDNPPKFPQKNYQLYVPESAQIGKAVGKIKAIDKDVGVNAEVRYSITNAEGMEMFSISTDTDQNEGIISLRQPLNYEQKKVHTLHIEGFNTQLDPRFSHLGPFKDTTTLRIIVGDVDEPPVFSMDYYIMDVYENSPVGTEVGTVTAQDPDSTKSPVRYFIDHSETNQVYFTIGVNSGVIKTTQSLDREDVAWHNITVMASEVDNPSLASHVPVTIQVLDVNDNAPYIARGDEIIVCESSRAGQVIQTVRPSDMDNFANGRFSFALPNDLPVNPNFTLKDNEGRLATVVPVVYSRASLTQTYLVCYVCCQTFSLVYTFTSPQTHFNIRRKDLQGCFLGNSQCVFLFLILA
;
A
#
# COMPACT_ATOMS: atom_id res chain seq x y z
N MET A 1 33.92 -5.92 -56.02
CA MET A 1 35.05 -6.88 -56.06
C MET A 1 34.61 -8.18 -55.39
N ARG A 2 34.79 -9.30 -56.11
CA ARG A 2 34.97 -10.71 -55.69
C ARG A 2 33.93 -11.44 -54.79
N ILE A 3 33.31 -12.45 -55.43
CA ILE A 3 32.82 -13.78 -54.96
C ILE A 3 34.07 -14.68 -54.60
N PRO A 4 34.07 -15.83 -53.85
CA PRO A 4 33.05 -16.90 -53.60
C PRO A 4 32.82 -17.41 -52.15
N ALA A 5 31.64 -17.96 -51.79
CA ALA A 5 31.14 -19.38 -51.74
C ALA A 5 31.22 -19.96 -50.30
N THR A 6 30.35 -20.83 -49.75
CA THR A 6 29.43 -21.91 -50.20
C THR A 6 28.30 -22.08 -49.15
N ALA A 7 27.00 -22.11 -49.48
CA ALA A 7 26.14 -23.22 -49.95
C ALA A 7 25.72 -24.28 -48.90
N ALA A 8 24.42 -24.30 -48.53
CA ALA A 8 23.52 -25.46 -48.59
C ALA A 8 22.10 -25.07 -48.11
N CYS A 9 21.09 -25.32 -48.94
CA CYS A 9 19.67 -25.08 -48.68
C CYS A 9 18.84 -26.23 -49.31
N LEU A 10 17.70 -26.52 -48.68
CA LEU A 10 16.46 -27.16 -49.21
C LEU A 10 16.39 -28.70 -49.38
N CYS A 11 15.53 -29.33 -48.56
CA CYS A 11 14.27 -30.07 -48.86
C CYS A 11 14.04 -30.71 -50.27
N PRO A 12 13.04 -31.61 -50.51
CA PRO A 12 12.10 -32.36 -49.63
C PRO A 12 11.72 -33.82 -50.13
N LEU A 13 10.75 -34.45 -49.44
CA LEU A 13 9.60 -35.25 -49.97
C LEU A 13 9.74 -36.70 -50.55
N LEU A 14 9.01 -37.62 -49.88
CA LEU A 14 7.95 -38.53 -50.40
C LEU A 14 8.28 -39.97 -50.95
N ILE A 15 7.65 -40.98 -50.29
CA ILE A 15 6.97 -42.23 -50.76
C ILE A 15 7.70 -43.17 -51.77
N CYS A 16 7.87 -44.46 -51.42
CA CYS A 16 7.05 -45.59 -51.94
C CYS A 16 7.55 -46.99 -51.50
N LEU A 17 6.60 -47.94 -51.52
CA LEU A 17 6.70 -49.38 -51.28
C LEU A 17 7.62 -50.13 -52.27
N CYS A 18 8.21 -51.27 -51.85
CA CYS A 18 7.85 -52.61 -52.35
C CYS A 18 8.73 -53.75 -51.81
N PHE A 19 8.10 -54.93 -51.79
CA PHE A 19 8.59 -56.29 -51.50
C PHE A 19 9.87 -56.69 -52.27
N VAL A 20 10.64 -57.65 -51.74
CA VAL A 20 10.82 -59.02 -52.28
C VAL A 20 11.82 -59.84 -51.43
N GLN A 21 11.53 -61.15 -51.42
CA GLN A 21 12.17 -62.29 -50.77
C GLN A 21 13.68 -62.51 -51.00
N ARG A 22 14.27 -63.26 -50.04
CA ARG A 22 14.97 -64.57 -50.16
C ARG A 22 16.40 -64.64 -49.58
N SER A 23 16.50 -65.46 -48.52
CA SER A 23 17.46 -66.55 -48.25
C SER A 23 18.98 -66.32 -48.42
N TYR A 24 19.71 -66.54 -47.33
CA TYR A 24 20.81 -67.53 -47.08
C TYR A 24 21.45 -67.06 -45.75
N GLY A 25 21.36 -67.78 -44.64
CA GLY A 25 22.06 -69.03 -44.38
C GLY A 25 23.42 -68.73 -43.74
N THR A 26 23.54 -68.82 -42.41
CA THR A 26 24.69 -69.43 -41.71
C THR A 26 24.47 -69.43 -40.19
N THR A 27 24.70 -70.61 -39.63
CA THR A 27 24.63 -71.03 -38.24
C THR A 27 25.92 -70.71 -37.49
N HIS A 28 25.81 -70.35 -36.21
CA HIS A 28 26.84 -70.74 -35.24
C HIS A 28 26.21 -71.10 -33.88
N ALA A 29 26.51 -72.33 -33.48
CA ALA A 29 26.11 -73.00 -32.25
C ALA A 29 27.01 -72.67 -31.06
N ARG A 30 26.49 -72.85 -29.84
CA ARG A 30 27.21 -73.24 -28.62
C ARG A 30 26.29 -74.05 -27.69
N PRO A 31 26.85 -74.87 -26.77
CA PRO A 31 26.60 -76.31 -26.82
C PRO A 31 25.86 -76.87 -25.60
N ASN A 32 25.25 -78.05 -25.80
CA ASN A 32 24.69 -78.91 -24.78
C ASN A 32 25.72 -80.00 -24.43
N VAL A 33 26.15 -80.08 -23.18
CA VAL A 33 27.08 -81.11 -22.69
C VAL A 33 26.28 -82.31 -22.21
N LYS A 34 26.41 -83.43 -22.92
CA LYS A 34 26.15 -84.79 -22.42
C LYS A 34 27.45 -85.58 -22.52
N ALA A 35 27.78 -86.33 -21.48
CA ALA A 35 28.80 -87.38 -21.48
C ALA A 35 28.41 -88.47 -20.45
N PRO A 36 28.99 -89.68 -20.48
CA PRO A 36 28.67 -90.68 -21.50
C PRO A 36 28.31 -92.07 -20.90
N ARG A 37 27.76 -92.93 -21.75
CA ARG A 37 27.55 -94.37 -21.56
C ARG A 37 28.91 -95.08 -21.57
N ASN A 38 29.19 -95.91 -20.57
CA ASN A 38 30.25 -96.91 -20.64
C ASN A 38 29.65 -98.31 -20.46
N GLN A 39 29.91 -99.19 -21.43
CA GLN A 39 29.60 -100.62 -21.40
C GLN A 39 30.81 -101.39 -20.87
N THR A 40 30.57 -102.27 -19.90
CA THR A 40 31.43 -103.44 -19.62
C THR A 40 30.54 -104.64 -19.27
N LYS A 41 30.93 -105.82 -19.76
CA LYS A 41 30.20 -107.10 -19.67
C LYS A 41 30.68 -107.95 -18.46
N HIS A 42 29.69 -108.49 -17.71
CA HIS A 42 29.55 -109.82 -17.05
C HIS A 42 30.56 -110.33 -15.99
N PRO A 43 30.23 -111.36 -15.14
CA PRO A 43 28.96 -112.12 -14.94
C PRO A 43 28.53 -112.35 -13.45
N ASP A 44 27.51 -113.19 -13.25
CA ASP A 44 26.92 -113.76 -12.01
C ASP A 44 26.08 -112.81 -11.14
N GLY A 45 24.88 -113.13 -10.66
CA GLY A 45 24.20 -114.40 -10.46
C GLY A 45 23.52 -114.33 -9.09
N GLY A 46 22.24 -113.94 -9.03
CA GLY A 46 21.54 -113.83 -7.75
C GLY A 46 20.10 -113.31 -7.90
N LYS A 47 19.14 -114.15 -7.56
CA LYS A 47 17.70 -113.83 -7.52
C LYS A 47 17.44 -112.86 -6.36
N ASP A 48 17.05 -111.63 -6.65
CA ASP A 48 16.43 -110.76 -5.65
C ASP A 48 14.95 -110.54 -5.96
N VAL A 49 14.16 -111.00 -5.00
CA VAL A 49 12.72 -110.95 -4.89
C VAL A 49 12.27 -109.48 -4.97
N HIS A 50 11.31 -109.20 -5.86
CA HIS A 50 10.60 -107.93 -5.88
C HIS A 50 9.94 -107.64 -4.52
N HIS A 51 10.58 -106.84 -3.69
CA HIS A 51 9.90 -106.04 -2.67
C HIS A 51 9.75 -104.64 -3.23
N ARG A 52 8.59 -104.38 -3.84
CA ARG A 52 8.12 -103.02 -4.10
C ARG A 52 7.79 -102.44 -2.72
N PRO A 53 8.48 -101.41 -2.22
CA PRO A 53 8.06 -100.74 -0.99
C PRO A 53 6.66 -100.17 -1.24
N LYS A 54 5.74 -100.42 -0.31
CA LYS A 54 4.38 -99.86 -0.32
C LYS A 54 4.50 -98.33 -0.44
N ARG A 55 3.87 -97.75 -1.46
CA ARG A 55 3.68 -96.29 -1.52
C ARG A 55 2.81 -95.92 -0.31
N GLY A 56 3.37 -95.19 0.66
CA GLY A 56 2.56 -94.48 1.64
C GLY A 56 1.62 -93.53 0.90
N TRP A 57 0.40 -93.37 1.39
CA TRP A 57 -0.62 -92.57 0.73
C TRP A 57 -0.13 -91.15 0.39
N ILE A 58 -0.51 -90.72 -0.81
CA ILE A 58 -0.02 -89.54 -1.54
C ILE A 58 -1.06 -88.38 -1.48
N TRP A 59 -2.11 -88.50 -0.67
CA TRP A 59 -3.14 -87.46 -0.54
C TRP A 59 -3.38 -87.12 0.93
N ASN A 60 -2.65 -86.11 1.42
CA ASN A 60 -2.86 -85.50 2.73
C ASN A 60 -3.88 -84.34 2.68
N GLN A 61 -4.57 -84.17 1.54
CA GLN A 61 -5.48 -83.04 1.31
C GLN A 61 -6.71 -83.46 0.49
N PHE A 62 -7.89 -83.01 0.93
CA PHE A 62 -9.13 -82.99 0.14
C PHE A 62 -9.54 -81.55 -0.14
N PHE A 63 -10.41 -81.36 -1.13
CA PHE A 63 -10.92 -80.06 -1.54
C PHE A 63 -12.45 -80.09 -1.56
N VAL A 64 -13.07 -79.01 -1.11
CA VAL A 64 -14.52 -78.84 -1.09
C VAL A 64 -14.83 -77.40 -1.51
N LEU A 65 -15.76 -77.19 -2.44
CA LEU A 65 -16.18 -75.83 -2.84
C LEU A 65 -16.94 -75.16 -1.71
N GLU A 66 -16.73 -73.88 -1.49
CA GLU A 66 -17.58 -73.10 -0.60
C GLU A 66 -18.98 -72.83 -1.18
N GLU A 67 -19.88 -72.34 -0.33
CA GLU A 67 -21.22 -71.83 -0.67
C GLU A 67 -22.05 -72.79 -1.57
N HIS A 68 -21.92 -74.10 -1.36
CA HIS A 68 -22.69 -75.10 -2.10
C HIS A 68 -24.21 -74.90 -1.92
N ILE A 69 -24.91 -74.64 -3.02
CA ILE A 69 -26.32 -74.19 -3.07
C ILE A 69 -27.32 -75.37 -3.09
N GLY A 70 -26.87 -76.61 -2.90
CA GLY A 70 -27.73 -77.81 -2.96
C GLY A 70 -28.34 -78.22 -1.61
N PRO A 71 -29.50 -78.91 -1.59
CA PRO A 71 -30.10 -79.45 -0.36
C PRO A 71 -29.38 -80.70 0.18
N GLU A 72 -28.46 -81.26 -0.59
CA GLU A 72 -27.72 -82.47 -0.25
C GLU A 72 -26.34 -82.14 0.33
N ALA A 73 -25.85 -83.01 1.21
CA ALA A 73 -24.51 -82.92 1.75
C ALA A 73 -23.47 -83.07 0.64
N GLN A 74 -22.50 -82.17 0.59
CA GLN A 74 -21.52 -82.10 -0.48
C GLN A 74 -20.44 -83.17 -0.25
N HIS A 75 -20.25 -84.07 -1.22
CA HIS A 75 -19.19 -85.08 -1.15
C HIS A 75 -17.81 -84.42 -1.22
N VAL A 76 -16.94 -84.73 -0.27
CA VAL A 76 -15.59 -84.17 -0.15
C VAL A 76 -14.53 -85.15 -0.67
N GLY A 77 -14.75 -86.44 -0.42
CA GLY A 77 -13.80 -87.47 -0.79
C GLY A 77 -14.07 -88.77 -0.05
N LYS A 78 -13.18 -89.73 -0.21
CA LYS A 78 -13.32 -91.06 0.38
C LYS A 78 -12.00 -91.51 0.97
N LEU A 79 -12.06 -92.02 2.20
CA LEU A 79 -10.94 -92.71 2.83
C LEU A 79 -11.11 -94.22 2.65
N HIS A 80 -9.98 -94.90 2.51
CA HIS A 80 -9.98 -96.34 2.35
C HIS A 80 -8.79 -96.96 3.08
N SER A 81 -9.08 -97.89 3.99
CA SER A 81 -8.09 -98.66 4.71
C SER A 81 -7.59 -99.82 3.85
N ASN A 82 -6.28 -100.12 3.90
CA ASN A 82 -5.77 -101.29 3.18
C ASN A 82 -6.25 -102.63 3.76
N SER A 83 -6.83 -102.59 4.96
CA SER A 83 -7.39 -103.73 5.68
C SER A 83 -8.87 -103.93 5.37
N ASP A 84 -9.48 -103.02 4.60
CA ASP A 84 -10.87 -103.11 4.17
C ASP A 84 -10.99 -103.94 2.89
N ASN A 85 -11.46 -105.18 3.04
CA ASN A 85 -11.69 -106.10 1.93
C ASN A 85 -13.10 -105.97 1.31
N GLY A 86 -13.88 -104.95 1.71
CA GLY A 86 -15.25 -104.74 1.23
C GLY A 86 -16.28 -105.67 1.88
N ASP A 87 -15.92 -106.35 2.97
CA ASP A 87 -16.80 -107.22 3.75
C ASP A 87 -17.51 -106.48 4.90
N GLY A 88 -17.27 -105.16 5.03
CA GLY A 88 -17.84 -104.31 6.08
C GLY A 88 -17.25 -104.56 7.47
N SER A 89 -16.08 -105.20 7.56
CA SER A 89 -15.34 -105.44 8.80
C SER A 89 -14.61 -104.20 9.35
N VAL A 90 -14.39 -103.19 8.51
CA VAL A 90 -13.75 -101.92 8.90
C VAL A 90 -14.80 -100.87 9.23
N ARG A 91 -14.57 -100.12 10.30
CA ARG A 91 -15.33 -98.93 10.68
C ARG A 91 -14.43 -97.71 10.59
N TYR A 92 -14.85 -96.71 9.81
CA TYR A 92 -14.13 -95.46 9.65
C TYR A 92 -14.63 -94.42 10.67
N LEU A 93 -13.70 -93.76 11.36
CA LEU A 93 -13.97 -92.69 12.31
C LEU A 93 -13.24 -91.42 11.91
N LEU A 94 -13.88 -90.28 12.15
CA LEU A 94 -13.36 -88.94 11.88
C LEU A 94 -13.33 -88.13 13.18
N SER A 95 -12.21 -87.47 13.46
CA SER A 95 -11.97 -86.59 14.61
C SER A 95 -11.22 -85.33 14.17
N GLY A 96 -11.13 -84.32 15.04
CA GLY A 96 -10.48 -83.03 14.72
C GLY A 96 -11.48 -81.93 14.35
N ASP A 97 -11.03 -80.94 13.59
CA ASP A 97 -11.75 -79.70 13.34
C ASP A 97 -13.03 -79.91 12.53
N GLY A 98 -14.19 -79.68 13.14
CA GLY A 98 -15.49 -79.78 12.45
C GLY A 98 -15.96 -81.22 12.20
N ALA A 99 -15.26 -82.23 12.71
CA ALA A 99 -15.72 -83.62 12.65
C ALA A 99 -17.06 -83.78 13.39
N GLY A 100 -17.99 -84.53 12.79
CA GLY A 100 -19.34 -84.78 13.31
C GLY A 100 -20.29 -83.58 13.31
N THR A 101 -19.83 -82.39 12.92
CA THR A 101 -20.63 -81.15 12.94
C THR A 101 -20.65 -80.41 11.62
N VAL A 102 -19.53 -80.39 10.90
CA VAL A 102 -19.34 -79.81 9.57
C VAL A 102 -19.10 -80.95 8.59
N PHE A 103 -18.18 -81.86 8.93
CA PHE A 103 -17.83 -83.04 8.14
C PHE A 103 -18.29 -84.32 8.82
N VAL A 104 -18.95 -85.19 8.08
CA VAL A 104 -19.37 -86.51 8.54
C VAL A 104 -18.76 -87.55 7.61
N ILE A 105 -18.24 -88.64 8.17
CA ILE A 105 -17.77 -89.80 7.43
C ILE A 105 -18.82 -90.92 7.52
N ASP A 106 -19.13 -91.54 6.40
CA ASP A 106 -19.88 -92.80 6.41
C ASP A 106 -18.97 -93.88 7.00
N GLU A 107 -19.37 -94.43 8.14
CA GLU A 107 -18.55 -95.37 8.90
C GLU A 107 -18.34 -96.71 8.18
N VAL A 108 -19.12 -97.02 7.14
CA VAL A 108 -19.05 -98.25 6.36
C VAL A 108 -18.27 -98.03 5.06
N THR A 109 -18.57 -96.95 4.34
CA THR A 109 -17.98 -96.71 3.03
C THR A 109 -16.70 -95.90 3.12
N GLY A 110 -16.53 -95.06 4.15
CA GLY A 110 -15.43 -94.11 4.26
C GLY A 110 -15.64 -92.81 3.47
N ASP A 111 -16.84 -92.57 2.94
CA ASP A 111 -17.17 -91.33 2.21
C ASP A 111 -17.38 -90.16 3.17
N ILE A 112 -16.66 -89.08 2.94
CA ILE A 112 -16.72 -87.84 3.73
C ILE A 112 -17.65 -86.86 3.03
N HIS A 113 -18.60 -86.30 3.77
CA HIS A 113 -19.53 -85.28 3.30
C HIS A 113 -19.49 -84.03 4.18
N ALA A 114 -19.53 -82.86 3.56
CA ALA A 114 -19.81 -81.60 4.22
C ALA A 114 -21.33 -81.43 4.35
N THR A 115 -21.80 -81.30 5.59
CA THR A 115 -23.23 -81.24 5.94
C THR A 115 -23.74 -79.81 6.16
N LYS A 116 -22.84 -78.83 6.09
CA LYS A 116 -23.13 -77.39 6.21
C LYS A 116 -22.51 -76.66 5.03
N SER A 117 -23.08 -75.52 4.69
CA SER A 117 -22.40 -74.57 3.80
C SER A 117 -21.09 -74.11 4.45
N LEU A 118 -20.07 -73.99 3.62
CA LEU A 118 -18.74 -73.54 4.00
C LEU A 118 -18.52 -72.15 3.42
N ASP A 119 -17.73 -71.35 4.11
CA ASP A 119 -17.33 -69.99 3.74
C ASP A 119 -15.83 -69.91 4.04
N ARG A 120 -15.05 -69.69 2.99
CA ARG A 120 -13.59 -69.70 3.01
C ARG A 120 -13.07 -68.45 3.71
N GLU A 121 -13.70 -67.30 3.52
CA GLU A 121 -13.37 -66.02 4.15
C GLU A 121 -13.48 -66.12 5.68
N LYS A 122 -14.40 -66.96 6.19
CA LYS A 122 -14.49 -67.31 7.61
C LYS A 122 -13.48 -68.38 8.03
N LYS A 123 -13.36 -69.49 7.29
CA LYS A 123 -12.41 -70.57 7.60
C LYS A 123 -12.03 -71.38 6.35
N GLY A 124 -10.87 -71.07 5.77
CA GLY A 124 -10.38 -71.69 4.53
C GLY A 124 -9.81 -73.12 4.64
N GLN A 125 -9.57 -73.66 5.84
CA GLN A 125 -9.11 -75.05 5.97
C GLN A 125 -9.47 -75.69 7.31
N TYR A 126 -9.55 -77.02 7.31
CA TYR A 126 -9.84 -77.86 8.46
C TYR A 126 -8.80 -78.98 8.57
N VAL A 127 -8.22 -79.16 9.75
CA VAL A 127 -7.31 -80.27 10.03
C VAL A 127 -8.08 -81.38 10.73
N LEU A 128 -8.12 -82.55 10.09
CA LEU A 128 -8.92 -83.70 10.51
C LEU A 128 -8.02 -84.92 10.65
N HIS A 129 -8.45 -85.83 11.51
CA HIS A 129 -7.78 -87.10 11.75
C HIS A 129 -8.76 -88.23 11.45
N ALA A 130 -8.26 -89.25 10.75
CA ALA A 130 -9.03 -90.44 10.43
C ALA A 130 -8.43 -91.67 11.11
N GLN A 131 -9.32 -92.53 11.61
CA GLN A 131 -8.97 -93.81 12.19
C GLN A 131 -9.79 -94.93 11.52
N ALA A 132 -9.12 -96.00 11.11
CA ALA A 132 -9.75 -97.24 10.68
C ALA A 132 -9.65 -98.26 11.83
N ILE A 133 -10.80 -98.70 12.33
CA ILE A 133 -10.88 -99.69 13.41
C ILE A 133 -11.62 -100.94 12.94
N ASP A 134 -11.32 -102.06 13.55
CA ASP A 134 -12.08 -103.30 13.38
C ASP A 134 -13.47 -103.11 14.00
N ARG A 135 -14.53 -103.31 13.21
CA ARG A 135 -15.92 -103.07 13.61
C ARG A 135 -16.36 -103.93 14.80
N TYR A 136 -15.80 -105.11 14.98
CA TYR A 136 -16.22 -106.07 15.99
C TYR A 136 -15.39 -105.96 17.28
N THR A 137 -14.11 -105.59 17.17
CA THR A 137 -13.18 -105.54 18.30
C THR A 137 -12.79 -104.13 18.73
N ASN A 138 -13.14 -103.10 17.95
CA ASN A 138 -12.74 -101.70 18.11
C ASN A 138 -11.21 -101.49 18.20
N LYS A 139 -10.41 -102.45 17.73
CA LYS A 139 -8.95 -102.29 17.67
C LYS A 139 -8.58 -101.46 16.44
N SER A 140 -7.64 -100.54 16.62
CA SER A 140 -7.04 -99.79 15.50
C SER A 140 -6.39 -100.76 14.53
N LEU A 141 -6.84 -100.73 13.28
CA LEU A 141 -6.27 -101.52 12.18
C LEU A 141 -5.06 -100.81 11.57
N GLU A 142 -5.10 -99.49 11.56
CA GLU A 142 -4.07 -98.61 11.06
C GLU A 142 -3.78 -97.49 12.07
N PRO A 143 -2.58 -96.86 12.01
CA PRO A 143 -2.33 -95.64 12.75
C PRO A 143 -3.27 -94.52 12.30
N GLU A 144 -3.57 -93.59 13.21
CA GLU A 144 -4.34 -92.39 12.89
C GLU A 144 -3.63 -91.57 11.81
N SER A 145 -4.40 -91.11 10.82
CA SER A 145 -3.92 -90.32 9.69
C SER A 145 -4.46 -88.90 9.76
N GLU A 146 -3.56 -87.92 9.85
CA GLU A 146 -3.90 -86.50 9.71
C GLU A 146 -4.04 -86.12 8.22
N PHE A 147 -5.07 -85.35 7.90
CA PHE A 147 -5.26 -84.77 6.58
C PHE A 147 -5.98 -83.42 6.69
N ILE A 148 -5.89 -82.62 5.63
CA ILE A 148 -6.50 -81.29 5.59
C ILE A 148 -7.64 -81.28 4.58
N ILE A 149 -8.79 -80.74 4.95
CA ILE A 149 -9.81 -80.33 3.98
C ILE A 149 -9.61 -78.86 3.70
N LYS A 150 -9.25 -78.52 2.46
CA LYS A 150 -9.15 -77.14 1.98
C LYS A 150 -10.47 -76.72 1.35
N VAL A 151 -10.98 -75.57 1.78
CA VAL A 151 -12.14 -74.95 1.15
C VAL A 151 -11.65 -74.23 -0.11
N GLN A 152 -12.24 -74.57 -1.25
CA GLN A 152 -11.96 -73.96 -2.54
C GLN A 152 -12.80 -72.71 -2.71
N ASP A 153 -12.10 -71.67 -3.15
CA ASP A 153 -12.63 -70.34 -3.37
C ASP A 153 -13.66 -70.29 -4.52
N VAL A 154 -14.73 -69.52 -4.30
CA VAL A 154 -15.72 -69.10 -5.30
C VAL A 154 -15.73 -67.58 -5.31
N ASN A 155 -15.82 -66.97 -6.49
CA ASN A 155 -15.80 -65.51 -6.62
C ASN A 155 -17.14 -64.87 -6.19
N ASP A 156 -17.39 -64.76 -4.90
CA ASP A 156 -18.64 -64.28 -4.31
C ASP A 156 -18.50 -62.94 -3.57
N ASN A 157 -17.27 -62.44 -3.36
CA ASN A 157 -17.03 -61.11 -2.83
C ASN A 157 -16.63 -60.13 -3.95
N ALA A 158 -17.28 -58.96 -3.98
CA ALA A 158 -16.88 -57.90 -4.90
C ALA A 158 -15.75 -57.04 -4.30
N PRO A 159 -14.86 -56.46 -5.12
CA PRO A 159 -13.86 -55.51 -4.64
C PRO A 159 -14.50 -54.32 -3.93
N THR A 160 -13.95 -53.92 -2.80
CA THR A 160 -14.44 -52.79 -1.98
C THR A 160 -13.36 -51.74 -1.75
N PHE A 161 -13.79 -50.51 -1.46
CA PHE A 161 -12.91 -49.38 -1.14
C PHE A 161 -13.18 -48.91 0.30
N PRO A 162 -12.39 -49.35 1.30
CA PRO A 162 -12.72 -49.14 2.71
C PRO A 162 -12.55 -47.68 3.19
N ASP A 163 -11.67 -46.91 2.56
CA ASP A 163 -11.20 -45.60 3.07
C ASP A 163 -11.93 -44.37 2.47
N GLY A 164 -13.13 -44.55 1.89
CA GLY A 164 -13.91 -43.46 1.28
C GLY A 164 -14.65 -42.57 2.29
N PRO A 165 -14.97 -41.29 1.95
CA PRO A 165 -14.82 -40.63 0.65
C PRO A 165 -13.39 -40.11 0.37
N PHE A 166 -12.98 -40.15 -0.90
CA PHE A 166 -11.63 -39.75 -1.30
C PHE A 166 -11.58 -38.33 -1.86
N THR A 167 -10.56 -37.57 -1.44
CA THR A 167 -10.24 -36.25 -1.99
C THR A 167 -8.76 -36.20 -2.35
N ALA A 168 -8.43 -35.55 -3.46
CA ALA A 168 -7.05 -35.34 -3.87
C ALA A 168 -6.85 -33.94 -4.46
N THR A 169 -5.61 -33.50 -4.49
CA THR A 169 -5.23 -32.22 -5.09
C THR A 169 -4.10 -32.41 -6.07
N VAL A 170 -4.11 -31.65 -7.16
CA VAL A 170 -3.02 -31.62 -8.14
C VAL A 170 -2.85 -30.20 -8.66
N PRO A 171 -1.63 -29.69 -8.89
CA PRO A 171 -1.44 -28.43 -9.56
C PRO A 171 -2.15 -28.39 -10.91
N GLU A 172 -2.77 -27.26 -11.23
CA GLU A 172 -3.18 -27.01 -12.60
C GLU A 172 -1.98 -27.01 -13.55
N MET A 173 -2.26 -27.23 -14.83
CA MET A 173 -1.26 -27.37 -15.88
C MET A 173 -0.17 -28.41 -15.59
N ALA A 174 -0.41 -29.34 -14.65
CA ALA A 174 0.53 -30.39 -14.33
C ALA A 174 0.83 -31.25 -15.56
N GLU A 175 2.10 -31.63 -15.72
CA GLU A 175 2.54 -32.45 -16.84
C GLU A 175 1.78 -33.78 -16.88
N VAL A 176 1.54 -34.29 -18.09
CA VAL A 176 0.92 -35.60 -18.31
C VAL A 176 1.72 -36.67 -17.56
N GLY A 177 1.03 -37.49 -16.78
CA GLY A 177 1.63 -38.56 -15.99
C GLY A 177 1.93 -38.17 -14.54
N THR A 178 1.63 -36.94 -14.11
CA THR A 178 1.76 -36.51 -12.71
C THR A 178 0.84 -37.35 -11.82
N SER A 179 1.38 -37.90 -10.73
CA SER A 179 0.63 -38.74 -9.79
C SER A 179 -0.31 -37.88 -8.96
N VAL A 180 -1.61 -38.20 -8.96
CA VAL A 180 -2.66 -37.46 -8.25
C VAL A 180 -3.03 -38.16 -6.95
N PHE A 181 -3.32 -39.46 -7.04
CA PHE A 181 -3.78 -40.26 -5.91
C PHE A 181 -3.53 -41.74 -6.19
N GLN A 182 -3.30 -42.54 -5.15
CA GLN A 182 -3.22 -44.00 -5.27
C GLN A 182 -4.42 -44.62 -4.56
N LEU A 183 -5.29 -45.28 -5.33
CA LEU A 183 -6.38 -46.06 -4.79
C LEU A 183 -5.93 -47.47 -4.41
N THR A 184 -6.54 -47.99 -3.34
CA THR A 184 -6.43 -49.39 -2.94
C THR A 184 -7.84 -49.94 -2.77
N ALA A 185 -8.19 -50.92 -3.59
CA ALA A 185 -9.35 -51.78 -3.38
C ALA A 185 -8.91 -53.09 -2.74
N THR A 186 -9.80 -53.68 -1.95
CA THR A 186 -9.61 -54.97 -1.31
C THR A 186 -10.73 -55.92 -1.72
N ASP A 187 -10.35 -57.14 -2.03
CA ASP A 187 -11.25 -58.24 -2.34
C ASP A 187 -11.00 -59.35 -1.31
N ALA A 188 -12.06 -59.96 -0.81
CA ALA A 188 -11.96 -60.95 0.27
C ALA A 188 -11.56 -62.34 -0.27
N ASP A 189 -11.81 -62.62 -1.55
CA ASP A 189 -11.59 -63.91 -2.20
C ASP A 189 -10.08 -64.28 -2.28
N ASP A 190 -9.75 -65.50 -2.67
CA ASP A 190 -8.37 -65.97 -2.83
C ASP A 190 -7.76 -65.44 -4.15
N PRO A 191 -6.64 -64.67 -4.11
CA PRO A 191 -6.02 -64.17 -5.33
C PRO A 191 -5.27 -65.25 -6.14
N THR A 192 -5.03 -66.42 -5.55
CA THR A 192 -4.26 -67.52 -6.16
C THR A 192 -5.14 -68.53 -6.88
N TYR A 193 -6.41 -68.65 -6.49
CA TYR A 193 -7.38 -69.55 -7.10
C TYR A 193 -8.19 -68.80 -8.14
N GLY A 194 -8.22 -69.27 -9.40
CA GLY A 194 -9.05 -68.66 -10.46
C GLY A 194 -8.72 -67.21 -10.87
N ASN A 195 -7.79 -66.54 -10.17
CA ASN A 195 -7.62 -65.08 -10.12
C ASN A 195 -8.81 -64.34 -9.49
N SER A 196 -9.64 -64.97 -8.64
CA SER A 196 -10.87 -64.39 -8.08
C SER A 196 -10.59 -62.99 -7.50
N ALA A 197 -9.74 -62.86 -6.49
CA ALA A 197 -9.38 -61.55 -5.91
C ALA A 197 -8.34 -60.71 -6.69
N LYS A 198 -8.04 -61.03 -7.96
CA LYS A 198 -7.06 -60.24 -8.74
C LYS A 198 -7.72 -59.02 -9.37
N ILE A 199 -7.50 -57.87 -8.75
CA ILE A 199 -8.15 -56.61 -9.13
C ILE A 199 -7.48 -55.94 -10.35
N VAL A 200 -8.31 -55.40 -11.24
CA VAL A 200 -7.94 -54.46 -12.30
C VAL A 200 -8.74 -53.17 -12.14
N TYR A 201 -8.04 -52.03 -12.15
CA TYR A 201 -8.65 -50.71 -12.05
C TYR A 201 -8.99 -50.13 -13.44
N SER A 202 -10.10 -49.40 -13.52
CA SER A 202 -10.49 -48.64 -14.71
C SER A 202 -11.26 -47.37 -14.34
N ILE A 203 -11.21 -46.35 -15.20
CA ILE A 203 -11.98 -45.11 -15.00
C ILE A 203 -13.32 -45.21 -15.72
N LEU A 204 -14.41 -45.04 -14.98
CA LEU A 204 -15.77 -44.92 -15.53
C LEU A 204 -16.11 -43.46 -15.88
N GLN A 205 -15.61 -42.50 -15.09
CA GLN A 205 -15.79 -41.06 -15.31
C GLN A 205 -14.53 -40.30 -14.90
N GLY A 206 -14.13 -39.29 -15.68
CA GLY A 206 -12.92 -38.50 -15.44
C GLY A 206 -11.98 -38.44 -16.64
N GLN A 207 -12.23 -39.26 -17.67
CA GLN A 207 -11.64 -39.09 -18.99
C GLN A 207 -12.15 -37.79 -19.66
N PRO A 208 -11.34 -37.12 -20.50
CA PRO A 208 -9.96 -37.45 -20.87
C PRO A 208 -8.90 -36.93 -19.88
N TYR A 209 -9.29 -36.30 -18.77
CA TYR A 209 -8.38 -35.54 -17.89
C TYR A 209 -7.46 -36.41 -17.04
N PHE A 210 -7.92 -37.60 -16.64
CA PHE A 210 -7.17 -38.50 -15.76
C PHE A 210 -7.04 -39.89 -16.37
N SER A 211 -5.98 -40.60 -16.00
CA SER A 211 -5.76 -42.02 -16.29
C SER A 211 -5.56 -42.78 -14.99
N VAL A 212 -5.82 -44.09 -14.98
CA VAL A 212 -5.51 -44.96 -13.85
C VAL A 212 -4.63 -46.10 -14.32
N ASP A 213 -3.59 -46.40 -13.55
CA ASP A 213 -2.80 -47.60 -13.78
C ASP A 213 -3.63 -48.83 -13.38
N PRO A 214 -3.91 -49.76 -14.32
CA PRO A 214 -4.84 -50.85 -14.09
C PRO A 214 -4.37 -51.87 -13.04
N LYS A 215 -3.08 -51.88 -12.67
CA LYS A 215 -2.52 -52.84 -11.71
C LYS A 215 -2.30 -52.22 -10.33
N THR A 216 -1.91 -50.96 -10.30
CA THR A 216 -1.47 -50.29 -9.07
C THR A 216 -2.51 -49.33 -8.49
N GLY A 217 -3.55 -48.98 -9.26
CA GLY A 217 -4.57 -48.04 -8.82
C GLY A 217 -4.10 -46.58 -8.77
N VAL A 218 -2.90 -46.28 -9.27
CA VAL A 218 -2.35 -44.93 -9.31
C VAL A 218 -3.06 -44.12 -10.39
N ILE A 219 -3.75 -43.06 -9.96
CA ILE A 219 -4.39 -42.07 -10.83
C ILE A 219 -3.36 -41.01 -11.22
N ARG A 220 -3.27 -40.72 -12.51
CA ARG A 220 -2.37 -39.71 -13.08
C ARG A 220 -3.12 -38.72 -13.96
N THR A 221 -2.57 -37.51 -14.10
CA THR A 221 -3.02 -36.56 -15.13
C THR A 221 -2.82 -37.17 -16.52
N ALA A 222 -3.81 -37.02 -17.40
CA ALA A 222 -3.77 -37.47 -18.79
C ALA A 222 -3.78 -36.29 -19.78
N LEU A 223 -4.15 -35.10 -19.31
CA LEU A 223 -4.06 -33.83 -20.04
C LEU A 223 -3.27 -32.81 -19.23
N SER A 224 -2.49 -31.97 -19.92
CA SER A 224 -1.66 -30.93 -19.32
C SER A 224 -2.27 -29.53 -19.39
N ASN A 225 -3.48 -29.36 -19.94
CA ASN A 225 -4.17 -28.09 -20.09
C ASN A 225 -5.37 -27.96 -19.14
N MET A 226 -5.34 -28.69 -18.03
CA MET A 226 -6.29 -28.52 -16.95
C MET A 226 -6.00 -27.18 -16.26
N ASP A 227 -6.97 -26.28 -16.30
CA ASP A 227 -6.87 -24.88 -15.88
C ASP A 227 -7.94 -24.66 -14.78
N ARG A 228 -7.52 -24.10 -13.65
CA ARG A 228 -8.32 -23.88 -12.45
C ARG A 228 -9.29 -22.73 -12.65
N GLU A 229 -8.87 -21.63 -13.29
CA GLU A 229 -9.69 -20.47 -13.65
C GLU A 229 -10.84 -20.86 -14.57
N ALA A 230 -10.65 -21.88 -15.41
CA ALA A 230 -11.70 -22.47 -16.23
C ALA A 230 -12.55 -23.49 -15.45
N ARG A 231 -11.91 -24.41 -14.71
CA ARG A 231 -12.59 -25.44 -13.92
C ARG A 231 -11.69 -25.98 -12.80
N GLU A 232 -12.01 -25.58 -11.56
CA GLU A 232 -11.28 -25.99 -10.35
C GLU A 232 -11.50 -27.47 -9.94
N ARG A 233 -12.71 -28.02 -10.14
CA ARG A 233 -13.12 -29.31 -9.51
C ARG A 233 -13.50 -30.38 -10.52
N TYR A 234 -12.99 -31.59 -10.27
CA TYR A 234 -13.22 -32.78 -11.07
C TYR A 234 -13.68 -33.94 -10.17
N SER A 235 -14.56 -34.78 -10.73
CA SER A 235 -15.03 -36.01 -10.10
C SER A 235 -14.54 -37.18 -10.93
N VAL A 236 -13.73 -38.05 -10.33
CA VAL A 236 -13.19 -39.25 -10.98
C VAL A 236 -13.86 -40.47 -10.37
N VAL A 237 -14.63 -41.21 -11.18
CA VAL A 237 -15.26 -42.46 -10.76
C VAL A 237 -14.38 -43.61 -11.26
N VAL A 238 -13.84 -44.38 -10.31
CA VAL A 238 -12.96 -45.53 -10.58
C VAL A 238 -13.68 -46.81 -10.21
N GLN A 239 -13.58 -47.80 -11.08
CA GLN A 239 -14.02 -49.17 -10.84
C GLN A 239 -12.82 -50.06 -10.55
N ALA A 240 -12.94 -50.88 -9.52
CA ALA A 240 -12.10 -52.05 -9.29
C ALA A 240 -12.91 -53.29 -9.70
N LYS A 241 -12.35 -54.10 -10.60
CA LYS A 241 -12.99 -55.32 -11.07
C LYS A 241 -12.08 -56.52 -10.82
N ASP A 242 -12.62 -57.56 -10.22
CA ASP A 242 -11.93 -58.79 -9.86
C ASP A 242 -11.68 -59.68 -11.09
N MET A 243 -11.24 -60.94 -10.91
CA MET A 243 -10.99 -61.90 -11.99
C MET A 243 -10.06 -61.36 -13.10
N ALA A 244 -9.09 -60.53 -12.73
CA ALA A 244 -8.22 -59.78 -13.64
C ALA A 244 -8.97 -58.95 -14.70
N GLY A 245 -10.17 -58.46 -14.37
CA GLY A 245 -11.04 -57.67 -15.25
C GLY A 245 -11.88 -58.51 -16.23
N SER A 246 -11.85 -59.84 -16.13
CA SER A 246 -12.50 -60.76 -17.08
C SER A 246 -14.03 -60.62 -17.11
N VAL A 247 -14.67 -61.08 -18.19
CA VAL A 247 -16.14 -61.17 -18.26
C VAL A 247 -16.62 -62.20 -17.24
N GLY A 248 -17.55 -61.79 -16.36
CA GLY A 248 -18.02 -62.62 -15.24
C GLY A 248 -17.55 -62.15 -13.86
N GLY A 249 -16.50 -61.31 -13.80
CA GLY A 249 -16.01 -60.75 -12.54
C GLY A 249 -16.93 -59.70 -11.91
N LEU A 250 -16.95 -59.64 -10.57
CA LEU A 250 -17.66 -58.63 -9.78
C LEU A 250 -16.86 -57.32 -9.72
N SER A 251 -17.53 -56.24 -9.39
CA SER A 251 -16.92 -54.92 -9.38
C SER A 251 -17.47 -54.02 -8.30
N GLY A 252 -16.58 -53.27 -7.66
CA GLY A 252 -16.92 -52.10 -6.85
C GLY A 252 -16.49 -50.81 -7.54
N SER A 253 -17.13 -49.70 -7.19
CA SER A 253 -16.76 -48.38 -7.68
C SER A 253 -16.68 -47.36 -6.56
N THR A 254 -15.78 -46.39 -6.69
CA THR A 254 -15.66 -45.25 -5.78
C THR A 254 -15.45 -43.95 -6.55
N THR A 255 -15.69 -42.82 -5.87
CA THR A 255 -15.51 -41.48 -6.42
C THR A 255 -14.39 -40.74 -5.69
N ILE A 256 -13.47 -40.16 -6.44
CA ILE A 256 -12.44 -39.25 -5.95
C ILE A 256 -12.79 -37.83 -6.40
N ASN A 257 -12.91 -36.91 -5.45
CA ASN A 257 -13.03 -35.49 -5.74
C ASN A 257 -11.62 -34.88 -5.86
N VAL A 258 -11.26 -34.47 -7.07
CA VAL A 258 -9.96 -33.86 -7.37
C VAL A 258 -10.14 -32.36 -7.50
N THR A 259 -9.39 -31.59 -6.71
CA THR A 259 -9.35 -30.13 -6.76
C THR A 259 -8.01 -29.67 -7.34
N LEU A 260 -8.05 -28.79 -8.33
CA LEU A 260 -6.83 -28.17 -8.84
C LEU A 260 -6.29 -27.16 -7.84
N THR A 261 -5.00 -27.23 -7.54
CA THR A 261 -4.30 -26.18 -6.78
C THR A 261 -3.76 -25.14 -7.74
N ASP A 262 -3.93 -23.89 -7.34
CA ASP A 262 -3.57 -22.69 -8.09
C ASP A 262 -2.08 -22.62 -8.41
N VAL A 263 -1.77 -22.17 -9.62
CA VAL A 263 -0.43 -21.86 -10.10
C VAL A 263 -0.46 -20.43 -10.65
N ASN A 264 0.58 -19.65 -10.39
CA ASN A 264 0.60 -18.25 -10.84
C ASN A 264 0.85 -18.15 -12.35
N ASP A 265 -0.21 -18.25 -13.14
CA ASP A 265 -0.19 -18.21 -14.60
C ASP A 265 -1.01 -17.05 -15.18
N ASN A 266 -1.72 -16.26 -14.36
CA ASN A 266 -2.40 -15.05 -14.80
C ASN A 266 -1.70 -13.79 -14.28
N PRO A 267 -1.06 -12.98 -15.15
CA PRO A 267 -0.53 -11.69 -14.70
C PRO A 267 -1.67 -10.70 -14.38
N PRO A 268 -1.47 -9.77 -13.43
CA PRO A 268 -2.43 -8.71 -13.13
C PRO A 268 -2.74 -7.88 -14.37
N LYS A 269 -4.01 -7.52 -14.60
CA LYS A 269 -4.45 -6.71 -15.75
C LYS A 269 -5.33 -5.54 -15.34
N PHE A 270 -4.98 -4.34 -15.80
CA PHE A 270 -5.90 -3.21 -15.65
C PHE A 270 -7.07 -3.35 -16.65
N PRO A 271 -8.32 -3.21 -16.20
CA PRO A 271 -9.48 -3.22 -17.09
C PRO A 271 -9.43 -2.17 -18.21
N GLN A 272 -8.75 -1.05 -17.97
CA GLN A 272 -8.59 0.05 -18.92
C GLN A 272 -7.11 0.44 -19.03
N LYS A 273 -6.71 0.97 -20.19
CA LYS A 273 -5.35 1.51 -20.39
C LYS A 273 -5.22 2.98 -19.97
N ASN A 274 -6.34 3.68 -19.85
CA ASN A 274 -6.40 5.08 -19.48
C ASN A 274 -7.53 5.30 -18.49
N TYR A 275 -7.21 5.89 -17.34
CA TYR A 275 -8.16 6.31 -16.32
C TYR A 275 -8.17 7.84 -16.21
N GLN A 276 -9.27 8.37 -15.71
CA GLN A 276 -9.40 9.79 -15.37
C GLN A 276 -9.98 9.94 -13.97
N LEU A 277 -9.46 10.90 -13.23
CA LEU A 277 -9.90 11.24 -11.88
C LEU A 277 -9.95 12.75 -11.76
N TYR A 278 -11.05 13.28 -11.22
CA TYR A 278 -11.18 14.70 -10.92
C TYR A 278 -10.84 14.95 -9.45
N VAL A 279 -9.94 15.89 -9.18
CA VAL A 279 -9.49 16.22 -7.83
C VAL A 279 -9.51 17.75 -7.67
N PRO A 280 -10.27 18.31 -6.72
CA PRO A 280 -10.25 19.75 -6.48
C PRO A 280 -8.87 20.21 -5.99
N GLU A 281 -8.45 21.42 -6.33
CA GLU A 281 -7.13 21.90 -5.89
C GLU A 281 -7.00 22.08 -4.37
N SER A 282 -8.13 22.31 -3.71
CA SER A 282 -8.27 22.35 -2.25
C SER A 282 -8.09 20.98 -1.56
N ALA A 283 -7.78 19.92 -2.31
CA ALA A 283 -7.49 18.61 -1.76
C ALA A 283 -6.30 18.65 -0.77
N GLN A 284 -6.49 18.01 0.39
CA GLN A 284 -5.50 18.03 1.47
C GLN A 284 -4.33 17.06 1.21
N ILE A 285 -3.12 17.53 1.50
CA ILE A 285 -1.89 16.72 1.46
C ILE A 285 -2.04 15.50 2.39
N GLY A 286 -1.58 14.35 1.90
CA GLY A 286 -1.61 13.07 2.61
C GLY A 286 -2.97 12.36 2.59
N LYS A 287 -4.03 12.98 2.06
CA LYS A 287 -5.33 12.33 1.89
C LYS A 287 -5.41 11.54 0.58
N ALA A 288 -6.20 10.48 0.60
CA ALA A 288 -6.52 9.69 -0.57
C ALA A 288 -7.39 10.51 -1.53
N VAL A 289 -6.98 10.60 -2.78
CA VAL A 289 -7.69 11.33 -3.84
C VAL A 289 -8.39 10.38 -4.83
N GLY A 290 -7.96 9.12 -4.88
CA GLY A 290 -8.59 8.12 -5.72
C GLY A 290 -8.06 6.72 -5.48
N LYS A 291 -8.66 5.75 -6.18
CA LYS A 291 -8.26 4.35 -6.13
C LYS A 291 -8.15 3.77 -7.53
N ILE A 292 -7.31 2.77 -7.69
CA ILE A 292 -7.14 2.04 -8.94
C ILE A 292 -7.00 0.54 -8.67
N LYS A 293 -7.44 -0.30 -9.60
CA LYS A 293 -7.43 -1.75 -9.41
C LYS A 293 -7.04 -2.48 -10.70
N ALA A 294 -6.01 -3.31 -10.61
CA ALA A 294 -5.75 -4.38 -11.57
C ALA A 294 -6.43 -5.66 -11.08
N ILE A 295 -6.84 -6.50 -12.03
CA ILE A 295 -7.50 -7.77 -11.77
C ILE A 295 -6.50 -8.88 -12.11
N ASP A 296 -6.21 -9.69 -11.10
CA ASP A 296 -5.50 -10.95 -11.22
C ASP A 296 -6.53 -12.09 -11.04
N LYS A 297 -6.46 -13.14 -11.86
CA LYS A 297 -7.47 -14.21 -11.91
C LYS A 297 -7.15 -15.40 -11.01
N ASP A 298 -5.91 -15.46 -10.54
CA ASP A 298 -5.44 -16.53 -9.67
C ASP A 298 -6.11 -16.42 -8.29
N VAL A 299 -5.67 -17.21 -7.30
CA VAL A 299 -6.19 -17.12 -5.92
C VAL A 299 -5.10 -17.00 -4.86
N GLY A 300 -5.48 -16.41 -3.73
CA GLY A 300 -4.59 -16.22 -2.59
C GLY A 300 -3.39 -15.33 -2.95
N VAL A 301 -2.18 -15.79 -2.61
CA VAL A 301 -0.94 -15.02 -2.84
C VAL A 301 -0.61 -14.82 -4.31
N ASN A 302 -1.09 -15.70 -5.19
CA ASN A 302 -0.88 -15.60 -6.64
C ASN A 302 -1.80 -14.55 -7.27
N ALA A 303 -2.80 -14.05 -6.54
CA ALA A 303 -3.62 -12.91 -6.98
C ALA A 303 -3.31 -11.59 -6.26
N GLU A 304 -2.32 -11.56 -5.37
CA GLU A 304 -1.96 -10.34 -4.63
C GLU A 304 -1.22 -9.35 -5.54
N VAL A 305 -1.82 -8.18 -5.75
CA VAL A 305 -1.28 -7.13 -6.61
C VAL A 305 -0.72 -5.98 -5.76
N ARG A 306 0.50 -5.57 -6.10
CA ARG A 306 1.15 -4.37 -5.55
C ARG A 306 1.19 -3.28 -6.60
N TYR A 307 1.09 -2.03 -6.14
CA TYR A 307 1.01 -0.87 -7.01
C TYR A 307 2.20 0.07 -6.82
N SER A 308 2.68 0.65 -7.91
CA SER A 308 3.71 1.68 -7.91
C SER A 308 3.45 2.76 -8.97
N ILE A 309 3.94 3.98 -8.71
CA ILE A 309 4.00 5.04 -9.73
C ILE A 309 5.40 5.01 -10.34
N THR A 310 5.48 5.00 -11.66
CA THR A 310 6.75 4.76 -12.39
C THR A 310 7.33 6.01 -13.06
N ASN A 311 6.54 7.08 -13.22
CA ASN A 311 7.02 8.34 -13.80
C ASN A 311 7.35 9.39 -12.72
N ALA A 312 8.40 10.18 -12.97
CA ALA A 312 8.92 11.17 -12.02
C ALA A 312 7.88 12.22 -11.59
N GLU A 313 7.15 12.80 -12.55
CA GLU A 313 6.08 13.78 -12.27
C GLU A 313 5.03 13.23 -11.30
N GLY A 314 4.59 11.98 -11.52
CA GLY A 314 3.62 11.32 -10.65
C GLY A 314 4.15 11.09 -9.25
N MET A 315 5.43 10.69 -9.11
CA MET A 315 6.06 10.42 -7.81
C MET A 315 6.33 11.70 -6.99
N GLU A 316 6.50 12.85 -7.66
CA GLU A 316 6.70 14.14 -7.01
C GLU A 316 5.41 14.65 -6.36
N MET A 317 4.30 14.61 -7.12
CA MET A 317 3.02 15.19 -6.69
C MET A 317 2.13 14.19 -5.92
N PHE A 318 2.28 12.89 -6.14
CA PHE A 318 1.42 11.85 -5.59
C PHE A 318 2.20 10.66 -5.02
N SER A 319 1.55 9.90 -4.16
CA SER A 319 1.97 8.57 -3.73
C SER A 319 0.89 7.54 -4.03
N ILE A 320 1.30 6.27 -4.10
CA ILE A 320 0.39 5.14 -4.15
C ILE A 320 0.76 4.13 -3.06
N SER A 321 -0.24 3.69 -2.30
CA SER A 321 -0.12 2.57 -1.37
C SER A 321 -1.02 1.42 -1.82
N THR A 322 -0.72 0.21 -1.38
CA THR A 322 -1.55 -0.97 -1.67
C THR A 322 -2.43 -1.29 -0.47
N ASP A 323 -3.74 -1.35 -0.70
CA ASP A 323 -4.72 -1.91 0.21
C ASP A 323 -4.81 -3.42 -0.06
N THR A 324 -4.25 -4.21 0.85
CA THR A 324 -4.17 -5.68 0.72
C THR A 324 -5.52 -6.37 0.89
N ASP A 325 -6.47 -5.75 1.58
CA ASP A 325 -7.78 -6.36 1.84
C ASP A 325 -8.68 -6.28 0.61
N GLN A 326 -8.57 -5.17 -0.14
CA GLN A 326 -9.35 -4.94 -1.36
C GLN A 326 -8.56 -5.17 -2.65
N ASN A 327 -7.25 -5.37 -2.55
CA ASN A 327 -6.30 -5.48 -3.67
C ASN A 327 -6.32 -4.22 -4.57
N GLU A 328 -6.40 -3.04 -3.93
CA GLU A 328 -6.54 -1.73 -4.59
C GLU A 328 -5.31 -0.86 -4.35
N GLY A 329 -4.91 -0.07 -5.35
CA GLY A 329 -3.94 1.01 -5.20
C GLY A 329 -4.65 2.27 -4.72
N ILE A 330 -4.30 2.78 -3.54
CA ILE A 330 -4.81 4.04 -2.99
C ILE A 330 -3.85 5.17 -3.38
N ILE A 331 -4.33 6.11 -4.18
CA ILE A 331 -3.56 7.27 -4.63
C ILE A 331 -3.78 8.41 -3.63
N SER A 332 -2.70 8.99 -3.12
CA SER A 332 -2.74 10.08 -2.15
C SER A 332 -1.90 11.27 -2.60
N LEU A 333 -2.27 12.46 -2.15
CA LEU A 333 -1.60 13.70 -2.52
C LEU A 333 -0.32 13.93 -1.70
N ARG A 334 0.78 14.37 -2.32
CA ARG A 334 2.05 14.71 -1.61
C ARG A 334 2.32 16.21 -1.54
N GLN A 335 1.89 16.96 -2.54
CA GLN A 335 2.08 18.41 -2.66
C GLN A 335 0.74 19.07 -2.96
N PRO A 336 0.53 20.35 -2.57
CA PRO A 336 -0.71 21.04 -2.91
C PRO A 336 -0.88 21.10 -4.43
N LEU A 337 -2.14 21.01 -4.87
CA LEU A 337 -2.50 21.24 -6.27
C LEU A 337 -2.72 22.74 -6.47
N ASN A 338 -2.51 23.20 -7.69
CA ASN A 338 -2.81 24.57 -8.10
C ASN A 338 -3.29 24.53 -9.55
N TYR A 339 -4.55 24.85 -9.77
CA TYR A 339 -5.23 24.75 -11.03
C TYR A 339 -4.70 25.78 -12.05
N GLU A 340 -4.39 26.99 -11.61
CA GLU A 340 -3.83 28.10 -12.41
C GLU A 340 -2.49 27.72 -13.02
N GLN A 341 -1.67 26.99 -12.26
CA GLN A 341 -0.34 26.56 -12.66
C GLN A 341 -0.40 25.29 -13.53
N LYS A 342 -1.18 24.29 -13.11
CA LYS A 342 -1.23 23.00 -13.81
C LYS A 342 -2.56 22.25 -13.62
N LYS A 343 -3.34 22.25 -14.69
CA LYS A 343 -4.69 21.65 -14.75
C LYS A 343 -4.72 20.12 -14.85
N VAL A 344 -3.64 19.49 -15.32
CA VAL A 344 -3.61 18.03 -15.55
C VAL A 344 -2.27 17.44 -15.15
N HIS A 345 -2.32 16.41 -14.31
CA HIS A 345 -1.18 15.54 -13.99
C HIS A 345 -1.36 14.17 -14.62
N THR A 346 -0.27 13.60 -15.14
CA THR A 346 -0.29 12.26 -15.73
C THR A 346 0.55 11.30 -14.91
N LEU A 347 -0.07 10.24 -14.39
CA LEU A 347 0.58 9.18 -13.62
C LEU A 347 0.67 7.92 -14.48
N HIS A 348 1.84 7.28 -14.50
CA HIS A 348 2.05 5.95 -15.04
C HIS A 348 2.08 4.97 -13.87
N ILE A 349 1.03 4.15 -13.77
CA ILE A 349 0.84 3.22 -12.66
C ILE A 349 1.16 1.82 -13.15
N GLU A 350 1.95 1.11 -12.36
CA GLU A 350 2.27 -0.30 -12.54
C GLU A 350 1.56 -1.10 -11.45
N GLY A 351 0.87 -2.17 -11.83
CA GLY A 351 0.33 -3.18 -10.94
C GLY A 351 1.08 -4.49 -11.18
N PHE A 352 1.68 -5.07 -10.15
CA PHE A 352 2.52 -6.26 -10.29
C PHE A 352 2.28 -7.26 -9.17
N ASN A 353 2.39 -8.54 -9.50
CA ASN A 353 2.42 -9.64 -8.53
C ASN A 353 3.88 -9.92 -8.14
N THR A 354 4.15 -10.08 -6.84
CA THR A 354 5.51 -10.34 -6.33
C THR A 354 5.91 -11.81 -6.35
N GLN A 355 4.93 -12.72 -6.43
CA GLN A 355 5.20 -14.14 -6.59
C GLN A 355 5.53 -14.39 -8.05
N LEU A 356 6.77 -14.80 -8.32
CA LEU A 356 7.19 -15.12 -9.67
C LEU A 356 7.33 -16.64 -9.79
N ASP A 357 6.57 -17.26 -10.67
CA ASP A 357 6.84 -18.65 -11.06
C ASP A 357 7.72 -18.66 -12.32
N PRO A 358 8.97 -19.14 -12.24
CA PRO A 358 9.88 -19.17 -13.38
C PRO A 358 9.33 -19.93 -14.60
N ARG A 359 8.45 -20.92 -14.40
CA ARG A 359 7.83 -21.71 -15.48
C ARG A 359 6.99 -20.82 -16.40
N PHE A 360 6.39 -19.78 -15.84
CA PHE A 360 5.48 -18.87 -16.52
C PHE A 360 6.11 -17.51 -16.84
N SER A 361 7.42 -17.36 -16.64
CA SER A 361 8.17 -16.17 -17.00
C SER A 361 8.04 -15.77 -18.49
N HIS A 362 7.70 -16.74 -19.36
CA HIS A 362 7.42 -16.51 -20.78
C HIS A 362 6.11 -15.76 -21.05
N LEU A 363 5.16 -15.74 -20.09
CA LEU A 363 3.91 -14.99 -20.18
C LEU A 363 4.10 -13.47 -20.03
N GLY A 364 5.33 -13.04 -19.74
CA GLY A 364 5.72 -11.66 -19.60
C GLY A 364 6.13 -11.33 -18.17
N PRO A 365 6.49 -10.07 -17.88
CA PRO A 365 6.61 -9.66 -16.51
C PRO A 365 5.21 -9.77 -15.87
N PHE A 366 5.11 -10.34 -14.67
CA PHE A 366 3.85 -10.50 -13.90
C PHE A 366 3.33 -9.15 -13.41
N LYS A 367 3.09 -8.26 -14.37
CA LYS A 367 2.72 -6.86 -14.18
C LYS A 367 2.04 -6.32 -15.42
N ASP A 368 1.19 -5.33 -15.21
CA ASP A 368 0.62 -4.51 -16.26
C ASP A 368 0.78 -3.03 -15.90
N THR A 369 0.66 -2.17 -16.89
CA THR A 369 0.75 -0.72 -16.73
C THR A 369 -0.46 -0.03 -17.30
N THR A 370 -0.81 1.09 -16.69
CA THR A 370 -1.89 1.98 -17.12
C THR A 370 -1.53 3.43 -16.88
N THR A 371 -2.18 4.33 -17.62
CA THR A 371 -2.05 5.77 -17.42
C THR A 371 -3.27 6.31 -16.68
N LEU A 372 -3.05 7.10 -15.63
CA LEU A 372 -4.09 7.84 -14.92
C LEU A 372 -3.87 9.34 -15.14
N ARG A 373 -4.89 10.00 -15.69
CA ARG A 373 -4.91 11.47 -15.80
C ARG A 373 -5.70 12.04 -14.63
N ILE A 374 -5.03 12.80 -13.79
CA ILE A 374 -5.66 13.58 -12.72
C ILE A 374 -5.97 14.95 -13.28
N ILE A 375 -7.26 15.27 -13.36
CA ILE A 375 -7.78 16.56 -13.78
C ILE A 375 -7.99 17.37 -12.51
N VAL A 376 -7.24 18.46 -12.39
CA VAL A 376 -7.37 19.40 -11.26
C VAL A 376 -8.63 20.22 -11.50
N GLY A 377 -9.46 20.30 -10.45
CA GLY A 377 -10.65 21.12 -10.41
C GLY A 377 -10.38 22.48 -9.80
N ASP A 378 -10.81 23.52 -10.50
CA ASP A 378 -10.83 24.92 -10.07
C ASP A 378 -11.68 25.08 -8.81
N VAL A 379 -11.16 25.75 -7.79
CA VAL A 379 -11.87 26.11 -6.56
C VAL A 379 -11.71 27.60 -6.29
N ASP A 380 -12.83 28.31 -6.28
CA ASP A 380 -12.95 29.75 -6.00
C ASP A 380 -12.04 30.25 -4.87
N GLU A 381 -11.16 31.21 -5.18
CA GLU A 381 -10.13 31.77 -4.32
C GLU A 381 -10.23 33.28 -4.21
N PRO A 382 -9.88 33.89 -3.05
CA PRO A 382 -9.98 35.34 -2.91
C PRO A 382 -8.98 36.07 -3.83
N PRO A 383 -9.32 37.29 -4.30
CA PRO A 383 -8.42 38.11 -5.09
C PRO A 383 -7.06 38.33 -4.42
N VAL A 384 -5.96 38.27 -5.15
CA VAL A 384 -4.60 38.43 -4.61
C VAL A 384 -4.06 39.83 -4.94
N PHE A 385 -3.61 40.57 -3.91
CA PHE A 385 -2.97 41.87 -4.09
C PHE A 385 -1.63 41.75 -4.81
N SER A 386 -1.26 42.76 -5.58
CA SER A 386 -0.02 42.77 -6.37
C SER A 386 1.24 42.95 -5.52
N MET A 387 1.09 43.44 -4.28
CA MET A 387 2.15 43.63 -3.30
C MET A 387 1.67 43.12 -1.93
N ASP A 388 2.62 42.68 -1.10
CA ASP A 388 2.35 42.24 0.27
C ASP A 388 2.05 43.40 1.23
N TYR A 389 2.49 44.61 0.87
CA TYR A 389 2.20 45.87 1.57
C TYR A 389 2.43 47.06 0.63
N TYR A 390 1.81 48.19 0.95
CA TYR A 390 2.00 49.45 0.23
C TYR A 390 2.47 50.56 1.16
N ILE A 391 3.43 51.37 0.72
CA ILE A 391 3.81 52.63 1.35
C ILE A 391 3.47 53.75 0.38
N MET A 392 2.73 54.74 0.85
CA MET A 392 2.28 55.88 0.05
C MET A 392 2.52 57.17 0.80
N ASP A 393 2.70 58.26 0.07
CA ASP A 393 3.02 59.57 0.64
C ASP A 393 1.95 60.58 0.23
N VAL A 394 1.57 61.46 1.14
CA VAL A 394 0.66 62.59 0.87
C VAL A 394 1.09 63.80 1.68
N TYR A 395 1.15 64.97 1.06
CA TYR A 395 1.44 66.21 1.81
C TYR A 395 0.28 66.55 2.74
N GLU A 396 0.59 67.02 3.95
CA GLU A 396 -0.41 67.66 4.79
C GLU A 396 -1.00 68.90 4.13
N ASN A 397 -2.13 69.38 4.67
CA ASN A 397 -2.89 70.51 4.08
C ASN A 397 -3.35 70.30 2.62
N SER A 398 -3.13 69.10 2.05
CA SER A 398 -3.66 68.74 0.74
C SER A 398 -5.19 68.83 0.72
N PRO A 399 -5.80 69.33 -0.37
CA PRO A 399 -7.26 69.44 -0.47
C PRO A 399 -7.96 68.10 -0.23
N VAL A 400 -9.18 68.15 0.30
CA VAL A 400 -10.05 66.97 0.40
C VAL A 400 -10.26 66.34 -0.98
N GLY A 401 -10.13 65.02 -1.06
CA GLY A 401 -10.22 64.24 -2.30
C GLY A 401 -8.89 64.09 -3.05
N THR A 402 -7.77 64.49 -2.44
CA THR A 402 -6.42 64.28 -2.99
C THR A 402 -6.15 62.78 -3.11
N GLU A 403 -5.63 62.37 -4.27
CA GLU A 403 -5.23 60.99 -4.55
C GLU A 403 -3.89 60.70 -3.89
N VAL A 404 -3.87 59.66 -3.05
CA VAL A 404 -2.69 59.22 -2.29
C VAL A 404 -1.93 58.15 -3.07
N GLY A 405 -2.65 57.22 -3.69
CA GLY A 405 -2.08 56.12 -4.46
C GLY A 405 -3.13 55.11 -4.86
N THR A 406 -2.71 54.02 -5.50
CA THR A 406 -3.60 52.96 -5.99
C THR A 406 -3.10 51.60 -5.56
N VAL A 407 -4.00 50.76 -5.06
CA VAL A 407 -3.75 49.32 -4.85
C VAL A 407 -4.40 48.50 -5.96
N THR A 408 -3.82 47.34 -6.25
CA THR A 408 -4.32 46.45 -7.30
C THR A 408 -4.34 45.01 -6.81
N ALA A 409 -5.46 44.34 -7.01
CA ALA A 409 -5.64 42.92 -6.77
C ALA A 409 -6.19 42.23 -8.03
N GLN A 410 -5.81 40.97 -8.22
CA GLN A 410 -6.31 40.12 -9.29
C GLN A 410 -6.75 38.79 -8.72
N ASP A 411 -7.93 38.39 -9.14
CA ASP A 411 -8.50 37.07 -8.92
C ASP A 411 -7.69 36.02 -9.74
N PRO A 412 -7.14 34.99 -9.08
CA PRO A 412 -6.36 33.94 -9.72
C PRO A 412 -7.22 32.99 -10.58
N ASP A 413 -8.50 32.80 -10.24
CA ASP A 413 -9.37 31.78 -10.81
C ASP A 413 -9.55 31.94 -12.33
N SER A 414 -9.88 30.82 -13.00
CA SER A 414 -10.07 30.84 -14.44
C SER A 414 -11.32 31.62 -14.87
N THR A 415 -12.33 31.69 -14.01
CA THR A 415 -13.53 32.51 -14.19
C THR A 415 -13.40 33.81 -13.42
N LYS A 416 -12.79 34.82 -14.06
CA LYS A 416 -12.53 36.11 -13.41
C LYS A 416 -13.81 36.86 -13.07
N SER A 417 -14.07 37.05 -11.79
CA SER A 417 -15.08 37.97 -11.28
C SER A 417 -14.50 39.38 -11.13
N PRO A 418 -15.29 40.46 -11.30
CA PRO A 418 -14.78 41.81 -11.04
C PRO A 418 -14.38 41.97 -9.57
N VAL A 419 -13.17 42.49 -9.32
CA VAL A 419 -12.68 42.75 -7.97
C VAL A 419 -13.20 44.09 -7.44
N ARG A 420 -13.67 44.11 -6.20
CA ARG A 420 -14.06 45.32 -5.46
C ARG A 420 -13.16 45.56 -4.25
N TYR A 421 -12.88 46.84 -4.00
CA TYR A 421 -11.99 47.28 -2.92
C TYR A 421 -12.76 48.00 -1.81
N PHE A 422 -12.33 47.77 -0.56
CA PHE A 422 -12.90 48.38 0.65
C PHE A 422 -11.77 48.69 1.64
N ILE A 423 -11.92 49.73 2.47
CA ILE A 423 -11.03 49.95 3.61
C ILE A 423 -11.71 49.34 4.84
N ASP A 424 -10.97 48.57 5.61
CA ASP A 424 -11.44 48.11 6.91
C ASP A 424 -11.43 49.27 7.91
N HIS A 425 -12.61 49.67 8.36
CA HIS A 425 -12.82 50.71 9.36
C HIS A 425 -13.14 50.14 10.75
N SER A 426 -12.95 48.83 10.95
CA SER A 426 -13.26 48.15 12.22
C SER A 426 -12.46 48.70 13.41
N GLU A 427 -11.22 49.16 13.17
CA GLU A 427 -10.31 49.61 14.22
C GLU A 427 -10.35 51.13 14.49
N THR A 428 -10.93 51.94 13.59
CA THR A 428 -10.86 53.41 13.68
C THR A 428 -12.21 54.08 13.43
N ASN A 429 -12.64 54.92 14.39
CA ASN A 429 -13.87 55.73 14.25
C ASN A 429 -13.69 56.94 13.31
N GLN A 430 -12.46 57.27 12.93
CA GLN A 430 -12.14 58.41 12.07
C GLN A 430 -11.80 57.92 10.66
N VAL A 431 -12.60 58.34 9.68
CA VAL A 431 -12.44 57.98 8.27
C VAL A 431 -11.58 59.06 7.61
N TYR A 432 -10.26 58.90 7.64
CA TYR A 432 -9.28 59.79 6.97
C TYR A 432 -9.13 59.52 5.47
N PHE A 433 -9.49 58.32 5.04
CA PHE A 433 -9.29 57.84 3.67
C PHE A 433 -10.53 57.12 3.15
N THR A 434 -10.74 57.22 1.84
CA THR A 434 -11.73 56.45 1.08
C THR A 434 -11.04 55.75 -0.08
N ILE A 435 -11.58 54.62 -0.52
CA ILE A 435 -11.07 53.88 -1.68
C ILE A 435 -12.12 53.81 -2.79
N GLY A 436 -11.68 53.94 -4.05
CA GLY A 436 -12.52 53.72 -5.21
C GLY A 436 -12.86 52.24 -5.36
N VAL A 437 -14.13 51.89 -5.18
CA VAL A 437 -14.61 50.48 -5.14
C VAL A 437 -14.18 49.63 -6.34
N ASN A 438 -14.06 50.22 -7.54
CA ASN A 438 -13.65 49.49 -8.76
C ASN A 438 -12.23 49.85 -9.24
N SER A 439 -11.59 50.88 -8.67
CA SER A 439 -10.32 51.42 -9.16
C SER A 439 -9.15 51.18 -8.22
N GLY A 440 -9.40 50.90 -6.94
CA GLY A 440 -8.36 50.75 -5.93
C GLY A 440 -7.66 52.06 -5.54
N VAL A 441 -8.14 53.21 -6.04
CA VAL A 441 -7.55 54.53 -5.81
C VAL A 441 -7.94 55.03 -4.41
N ILE A 442 -6.94 55.31 -3.58
CA ILE A 442 -7.11 55.83 -2.22
C ILE A 442 -7.09 57.37 -2.27
N LYS A 443 -8.06 58.00 -1.62
CA LYS A 443 -8.20 59.46 -1.54
C LYS A 443 -8.40 59.93 -0.12
N THR A 444 -7.95 61.15 0.18
CA THR A 444 -8.23 61.82 1.46
C THR A 444 -9.69 62.24 1.56
N THR A 445 -10.30 62.08 2.73
CA THR A 445 -11.69 62.52 3.03
C THR A 445 -11.73 63.82 3.83
N GLN A 446 -10.60 64.18 4.43
CA GLN A 446 -10.39 65.42 5.20
C GLN A 446 -8.94 65.89 5.00
N SER A 447 -8.66 67.14 5.39
CA SER A 447 -7.28 67.63 5.47
C SER A 447 -6.52 66.84 6.53
N LEU A 448 -5.27 66.51 6.22
CA LEU A 448 -4.35 65.85 7.15
C LEU A 448 -3.42 66.90 7.74
N ASP A 449 -3.01 66.66 8.99
CA ASP A 449 -2.08 67.47 9.77
C ASP A 449 -1.01 66.50 10.28
N ARG A 450 0.24 66.74 9.88
CA ARG A 450 1.37 65.87 10.20
C ARG A 450 1.77 66.02 11.67
N GLU A 451 1.63 67.21 12.24
CA GLU A 451 1.97 67.50 13.64
C GLU A 451 1.05 66.74 14.61
N ASP A 452 -0.17 66.42 14.18
CA ASP A 452 -1.08 65.53 14.90
C ASP A 452 -0.77 64.06 14.62
N VAL A 453 -0.86 63.62 13.35
CA VAL A 453 -0.65 62.22 12.95
C VAL A 453 0.21 62.12 11.69
N ALA A 454 1.50 61.83 11.87
CA ALA A 454 2.45 61.71 10.77
C ALA A 454 2.32 60.40 9.94
N TRP A 455 1.67 59.36 10.49
CA TRP A 455 1.57 58.05 9.85
C TRP A 455 0.19 57.44 10.07
N HIS A 456 -0.44 57.02 8.97
CA HIS A 456 -1.70 56.27 9.02
C HIS A 456 -1.47 54.85 8.51
N ASN A 457 -1.86 53.85 9.31
CA ASN A 457 -1.89 52.46 8.88
C ASN A 457 -3.33 52.06 8.66
N ILE A 458 -3.66 51.65 7.43
CA ILE A 458 -4.99 51.18 7.06
C ILE A 458 -4.87 49.77 6.48
N THR A 459 -5.93 48.98 6.65
CA THR A 459 -6.04 47.67 6.01
C THR A 459 -7.02 47.80 4.84
N VAL A 460 -6.56 47.47 3.64
CA VAL A 460 -7.41 47.45 2.44
C VAL A 460 -7.80 46.02 2.14
N MET A 461 -9.09 45.80 1.87
CA MET A 461 -9.65 44.51 1.48
C MET A 461 -10.02 44.49 0.01
N ALA A 462 -9.85 43.33 -0.63
CA ALA A 462 -10.32 43.06 -1.99
C ALA A 462 -11.18 41.79 -1.99
N SER A 463 -12.35 41.87 -2.62
CA SER A 463 -13.30 40.76 -2.72
C SER A 463 -13.96 40.74 -4.09
N GLU A 464 -14.44 39.59 -4.52
CA GLU A 464 -15.23 39.47 -5.73
C GLU A 464 -16.65 40.03 -5.58
N VAL A 465 -17.27 40.37 -6.72
CA VAL A 465 -18.68 40.79 -6.76
C VAL A 465 -19.61 39.64 -6.41
N ASP A 466 -19.34 38.46 -6.97
CA ASP A 466 -20.25 37.32 -6.89
C ASP A 466 -20.05 36.50 -5.60
N ASN A 467 -18.85 36.54 -5.02
CA ASN A 467 -18.55 35.92 -3.73
C ASN A 467 -17.84 36.88 -2.73
N PRO A 468 -18.56 37.83 -2.11
CA PRO A 468 -17.97 38.80 -1.18
C PRO A 468 -17.40 38.17 0.11
N SER A 469 -17.68 36.88 0.37
CA SER A 469 -17.18 36.18 1.55
C SER A 469 -15.72 35.76 1.41
N LEU A 470 -15.21 35.66 0.19
CA LEU A 470 -13.81 35.44 -0.12
C LEU A 470 -13.14 36.79 -0.34
N ALA A 471 -12.52 37.30 0.73
CA ALA A 471 -11.81 38.57 0.72
C ALA A 471 -10.36 38.38 1.16
N SER A 472 -9.45 39.05 0.47
CA SER A 472 -8.07 39.23 0.89
C SER A 472 -7.88 40.59 1.54
N HIS A 473 -6.76 40.78 2.24
CA HIS A 473 -6.41 42.04 2.88
C HIS A 473 -4.93 42.37 2.66
N VAL A 474 -4.62 43.66 2.58
CA VAL A 474 -3.25 44.18 2.48
C VAL A 474 -3.05 45.39 3.40
N PRO A 475 -1.96 45.46 4.16
CA PRO A 475 -1.62 46.65 4.93
C PRO A 475 -1.10 47.77 4.02
N VAL A 476 -1.59 48.99 4.26
CA VAL A 476 -1.15 50.21 3.57
C VAL A 476 -0.73 51.24 4.62
N THR A 477 0.52 51.68 4.54
CA THR A 477 1.07 52.74 5.38
C THR A 477 1.14 54.03 4.58
N ILE A 478 0.48 55.07 5.07
CA ILE A 478 0.46 56.39 4.46
C ILE A 478 1.29 57.33 5.33
N GLN A 479 2.38 57.84 4.75
CA GLN A 479 3.21 58.88 5.35
C GLN A 479 2.63 60.25 5.02
N VAL A 480 2.37 61.05 6.05
CA VAL A 480 2.04 62.46 5.86
C VAL A 480 3.35 63.25 5.72
N LEU A 481 3.54 63.86 4.55
CA LEU A 481 4.70 64.70 4.25
C LEU A 481 4.47 66.12 4.76
N ASP A 482 5.55 66.67 5.30
CA ASP A 482 5.60 67.95 5.98
C ASP A 482 5.47 69.16 5.04
N VAL A 483 4.67 70.15 5.44
CA VAL A 483 4.54 71.48 4.83
C VAL A 483 4.92 72.51 5.89
N ASN A 484 5.67 73.55 5.51
CA ASN A 484 6.06 74.60 6.46
C ASN A 484 4.87 75.53 6.78
N ASP A 485 4.05 75.16 7.74
CA ASP A 485 2.88 75.93 8.19
C ASP A 485 2.93 76.31 9.68
N ASN A 486 3.88 75.77 10.46
CA ASN A 486 4.15 76.21 11.82
C ASN A 486 5.29 77.20 11.87
N ALA A 487 5.01 78.43 12.33
CA ALA A 487 6.06 79.40 12.57
C ALA A 487 6.84 79.07 13.87
N PRO A 488 8.16 79.30 13.90
CA PRO A 488 8.96 79.10 15.11
C PRO A 488 8.49 80.07 16.21
N TYR A 489 8.31 79.56 17.42
CA TYR A 489 7.93 80.37 18.57
C TYR A 489 8.94 80.26 19.70
N ILE A 490 9.17 81.38 20.41
CA ILE A 490 9.94 81.41 21.65
C ILE A 490 8.93 81.40 22.80
N ALA A 491 9.01 80.41 23.69
CA ALA A 491 8.27 80.46 24.95
C ALA A 491 8.62 81.77 25.67
N ARG A 492 7.61 82.58 26.06
CA ARG A 492 7.85 83.88 26.69
C ARG A 492 8.84 83.72 27.85
N GLY A 493 10.03 84.29 27.69
CA GLY A 493 10.98 84.42 28.76
C GLY A 493 10.61 85.61 29.64
N ASP A 494 10.85 85.48 30.93
CA ASP A 494 10.80 86.60 31.87
C ASP A 494 11.77 87.71 31.44
N GLU A 495 11.47 88.96 31.82
CA GLU A 495 12.38 90.09 31.64
C GLU A 495 13.77 89.75 32.19
N ILE A 496 14.81 90.12 31.45
CA ILE A 496 16.17 89.72 31.79
C ILE A 496 16.88 90.89 32.42
N ILE A 497 17.43 90.63 33.60
CA ILE A 497 18.21 91.59 34.35
C ILE A 497 19.67 91.39 33.95
N VAL A 498 20.26 92.39 33.29
CA VAL A 498 21.67 92.40 32.93
C VAL A 498 22.40 93.35 33.86
N CYS A 499 23.42 92.86 34.55
CA CYS A 499 24.19 93.66 35.49
C CYS A 499 25.30 94.44 34.78
N GLU A 500 25.55 95.69 35.19
CA GLU A 500 26.59 96.52 34.56
C GLU A 500 28.00 95.92 34.60
N SER A 501 28.23 94.97 35.51
CA SER A 501 29.51 94.24 35.65
C SER A 501 29.66 93.07 34.69
N SER A 502 28.66 92.78 33.85
CA SER A 502 28.71 91.72 32.84
C SER A 502 29.85 91.96 31.84
N ARG A 503 30.65 90.92 31.59
CA ARG A 503 31.80 91.00 30.68
C ARG A 503 31.35 90.88 29.22
N ALA A 504 32.10 91.49 28.29
CA ALA A 504 31.91 91.27 26.87
C ALA A 504 32.00 89.76 26.55
N GLY A 505 31.06 89.24 25.78
CA GLY A 505 30.96 87.80 25.46
C GLY A 505 30.35 86.90 26.54
N GLN A 506 29.96 87.43 27.71
CA GLN A 506 29.25 86.66 28.73
C GLN A 506 27.83 86.32 28.25
N VAL A 507 27.40 85.06 28.37
CA VAL A 507 26.03 84.64 28.05
C VAL A 507 25.05 85.27 29.04
N ILE A 508 24.13 86.11 28.54
CA ILE A 508 23.08 86.75 29.35
C ILE A 508 21.71 86.08 29.16
N GLN A 509 21.47 85.48 28.00
CA GLN A 509 20.30 84.65 27.76
C GLN A 509 20.64 83.56 26.75
N THR A 510 20.04 82.40 26.93
CA THR A 510 19.91 81.39 25.87
C THR A 510 18.45 81.32 25.44
N VAL A 511 18.20 81.58 24.16
CA VAL A 511 16.88 81.46 23.53
C VAL A 511 16.77 80.08 22.89
N ARG A 512 15.68 79.37 23.15
CA ARG A 512 15.37 78.06 22.58
C ARG A 512 13.96 78.08 21.99
N PRO A 513 13.80 78.52 20.74
CA PRO A 513 12.52 78.45 20.05
C PRO A 513 12.18 76.99 19.74
N SER A 514 10.89 76.72 19.64
CA SER A 514 10.35 75.45 19.17
C SER A 514 9.58 75.70 17.89
N ASP A 515 9.69 74.76 16.96
CA ASP A 515 8.99 74.72 15.69
C ASP A 515 8.47 73.29 15.56
N MET A 516 7.19 73.17 15.17
CA MET A 516 6.50 71.89 15.15
C MET A 516 6.73 71.13 13.84
N ASP A 517 7.16 71.83 12.77
CA ASP A 517 7.47 71.23 11.48
C ASP A 517 8.63 70.22 11.57
N ASN A 518 8.75 69.35 10.56
CA ASN A 518 9.83 68.39 10.44
C ASN A 518 11.21 69.08 10.31
N PHE A 519 12.29 68.35 10.61
CA PHE A 519 13.67 68.86 10.73
C PHE A 519 14.15 69.77 9.58
N ALA A 520 13.65 69.58 8.35
CA ALA A 520 13.99 70.43 7.22
C ALA A 520 13.29 71.81 7.26
N ASN A 521 11.99 71.84 7.57
CA ASN A 521 11.17 73.05 7.60
C ASN A 521 11.24 73.77 8.97
N GLY A 522 11.38 73.01 10.06
CA GLY A 522 11.60 73.54 11.42
C GLY A 522 13.04 74.03 11.67
N ARG A 523 13.83 74.29 10.62
CA ARG A 523 15.17 74.88 10.74
C ARG A 523 15.09 76.39 10.57
N PHE A 524 15.35 77.11 11.65
CA PHE A 524 15.34 78.57 11.69
C PHE A 524 16.72 79.15 12.03
N SER A 525 16.89 80.45 11.80
CA SER A 525 18.06 81.24 12.20
C SER A 525 17.63 82.48 12.97
N PHE A 526 18.55 83.06 13.73
CA PHE A 526 18.26 84.18 14.62
C PHE A 526 18.88 85.48 14.10
N ALA A 527 18.10 86.57 14.16
CA ALA A 527 18.55 87.92 13.90
C ALA A 527 17.99 88.88 14.96
N LEU A 528 18.77 89.91 15.32
CA LEU A 528 18.26 91.04 16.11
C LEU A 528 17.63 92.07 15.15
N PRO A 529 16.48 92.67 15.48
CA PRO A 529 15.84 93.66 14.61
C PRO A 529 16.72 94.89 14.42
N ASN A 530 16.83 95.39 13.18
CA ASN A 530 17.63 96.58 12.85
C ASN A 530 17.01 97.89 13.37
N ASP A 531 15.71 97.91 13.69
CA ASP A 531 14.94 99.12 14.00
C ASP A 531 14.81 99.42 15.51
N LEU A 532 15.62 98.78 16.35
CA LEU A 532 15.69 99.14 17.77
C LEU A 532 16.57 100.38 17.95
N PRO A 533 16.09 101.46 18.61
CA PRO A 533 16.90 102.65 18.84
C PRO A 533 18.03 102.28 19.81
N VAL A 534 19.23 102.06 19.26
CA VAL A 534 20.48 101.73 19.95
C VAL A 534 20.52 100.30 20.51
N ASN A 535 20.87 99.31 19.68
CA ASN A 535 21.38 98.02 20.16
C ASN A 535 22.87 97.73 19.80
N PRO A 536 23.83 98.66 20.03
CA PRO A 536 25.25 98.37 19.88
C PRO A 536 25.83 97.53 21.03
N ASN A 537 25.01 97.22 22.04
CA ASN A 537 25.48 96.62 23.30
C ASN A 537 25.36 95.09 23.32
N PHE A 538 24.55 94.48 22.45
CA PHE A 538 24.33 93.03 22.43
C PHE A 538 24.49 92.45 21.02
N THR A 539 25.06 91.26 20.93
CA THR A 539 25.15 90.46 19.71
C THR A 539 24.66 89.05 19.98
N LEU A 540 24.35 88.32 18.92
CA LEU A 540 24.03 86.90 18.98
C LEU A 540 25.30 86.09 18.75
N LYS A 541 25.51 85.07 19.58
CA LYS A 541 26.50 84.02 19.40
C LYS A 541 25.78 82.68 19.28
N ASP A 542 26.35 81.77 18.50
CA ASP A 542 25.82 80.43 18.27
C ASP A 542 24.40 80.50 17.67
N ASN A 543 24.18 81.35 16.66
CA ASN A 543 22.88 81.67 16.04
C ASN A 543 22.46 80.73 14.91
N GLU A 544 23.08 79.56 14.83
CA GLU A 544 22.78 78.51 13.86
C GLU A 544 22.13 77.32 14.56
N GLY A 545 20.90 76.95 14.17
CA GLY A 545 20.20 75.78 14.71
C GLY A 545 19.23 76.09 15.85
N ARG A 546 19.20 75.23 16.89
CA ARG A 546 18.11 75.19 17.91
C ARG A 546 18.29 76.13 19.11
N LEU A 547 19.35 76.94 19.13
CA LEU A 547 19.58 77.90 20.21
C LEU A 547 20.23 79.16 19.65
N ALA A 548 20.05 80.28 20.34
CA ALA A 548 20.90 81.45 20.19
C ALA A 548 21.26 81.98 21.57
N THR A 549 22.50 82.40 21.73
CA THR A 549 22.95 83.06 22.95
C THR A 549 23.09 84.56 22.72
N VAL A 550 22.45 85.35 23.57
CA VAL A 550 22.63 86.80 23.58
C VAL A 550 23.85 87.10 24.45
N VAL A 551 24.78 87.93 23.96
CA VAL A 551 26.00 88.32 24.67
C VAL A 551 26.28 89.83 24.53
N PRO A 552 26.89 90.50 25.53
CA PRO A 552 27.31 91.90 25.40
C PRO A 552 28.50 92.11 24.45
N VAL A 553 28.50 93.19 23.67
CA VAL A 553 29.55 93.53 22.66
C VAL A 553 30.66 94.40 23.25
N VAL A 554 30.33 95.47 23.99
CA VAL A 554 31.32 96.35 24.67
C VAL A 554 30.71 97.03 25.91
N TYR A 555 31.41 97.01 27.04
CA TYR A 555 31.19 97.95 28.15
C TYR A 555 32.52 98.67 28.43
N SER A 556 32.77 99.81 27.79
CA SER A 556 33.95 100.62 28.11
C SER A 556 33.61 101.52 29.31
N ARG A 557 34.22 101.25 30.47
CA ARG A 557 34.27 102.24 31.57
C ARG A 557 34.97 103.49 31.06
N ALA A 558 34.19 104.50 30.67
CA ALA A 558 34.69 105.86 30.58
C ALA A 558 34.94 106.38 32.00
N SER A 559 36.13 106.94 32.18
CA SER A 559 36.72 107.47 33.41
C SER A 559 35.82 108.38 34.23
N LEU A 560 35.67 108.10 35.52
CA LEU A 560 35.54 109.13 36.56
C LEU A 560 36.26 108.66 37.83
N THR A 561 37.31 109.39 38.20
CA THR A 561 38.04 109.30 39.46
C THR A 561 37.35 110.18 40.51
N GLN A 562 36.75 109.59 41.56
CA GLN A 562 36.89 110.04 42.95
C GLN A 562 36.16 109.10 43.92
N THR A 563 36.73 109.05 45.13
CA THR A 563 36.61 108.08 46.22
C THR A 563 35.26 108.12 46.95
N TYR A 564 34.62 106.96 47.17
CA TYR A 564 34.13 106.38 48.44
C TYR A 564 33.15 105.22 48.17
N LEU A 565 33.26 104.18 49.00
CA LEU A 565 32.47 102.94 49.09
C LEU A 565 30.99 103.07 48.68
N VAL A 566 30.51 102.25 47.73
CA VAL A 566 29.62 101.08 47.88
C VAL A 566 29.40 100.53 46.46
N CYS A 567 29.80 99.28 46.18
CA CYS A 567 29.39 98.58 44.96
C CYS A 567 27.88 98.29 45.02
N TYR A 568 27.07 99.24 44.57
CA TYR A 568 25.75 98.91 44.07
C TYR A 568 25.95 98.48 42.61
N VAL A 569 25.87 97.18 42.37
CA VAL A 569 25.76 96.66 41.01
C VAL A 569 24.43 97.20 40.48
N CYS A 570 24.47 98.24 39.66
CA CYS A 570 23.29 98.69 38.93
C CYS A 570 22.99 97.63 37.87
N CYS A 571 21.94 96.85 38.04
CA CYS A 571 21.45 96.00 36.96
C CYS A 571 20.30 96.72 36.27
N GLN A 572 20.38 96.83 34.94
CA GLN A 572 19.33 97.43 34.12
C GLN A 572 18.41 96.33 33.62
N THR A 573 17.11 96.58 33.64
CA THR A 573 16.10 95.73 33.01
C THR A 573 16.03 96.04 31.53
N PHE A 574 16.21 95.03 30.68
CA PHE A 574 16.08 95.16 29.24
C PHE A 574 14.91 94.29 28.74
N SER A 575 14.08 94.86 27.87
CA SER A 575 13.13 94.10 27.05
C SER A 575 13.77 93.84 25.69
N LEU A 576 14.21 92.60 25.44
CA LEU A 576 14.70 92.19 24.12
C LEU A 576 13.50 91.74 23.28
N VAL A 577 13.31 92.41 22.14
CA VAL A 577 12.31 92.04 21.14
C VAL A 577 13.03 91.31 20.01
N TYR A 578 12.60 90.08 19.73
CA TYR A 578 13.14 89.25 18.65
C TYR A 578 12.23 89.34 17.44
N THR A 579 12.81 89.39 16.24
CA THR A 579 12.08 89.26 14.97
C THR A 579 12.52 87.98 14.29
N PHE A 580 11.55 87.20 13.84
CA PHE A 580 11.79 86.01 13.02
C PHE A 580 11.67 86.39 11.55
N THR A 581 12.54 85.84 10.72
CA THR A 581 12.39 85.87 9.27
C THR A 581 12.19 84.44 8.80
N SER A 582 10.94 84.06 8.59
CA SER A 582 10.57 82.95 7.70
C SER A 582 10.39 83.53 6.29
N PRO A 583 10.69 82.79 5.20
CA PRO A 583 10.51 83.29 3.83
C PRO A 583 9.08 83.71 3.43
N GLN A 584 8.04 83.65 4.29
CA GLN A 584 6.65 83.84 3.86
C GLN A 584 5.69 84.67 4.76
N THR A 585 6.02 85.19 5.95
CA THR A 585 5.01 85.95 6.76
C THR A 585 5.55 87.11 7.62
N HIS A 586 4.86 88.27 7.55
CA HIS A 586 5.12 89.47 8.37
C HIS A 586 3.94 89.74 9.34
N PHE A 587 4.23 89.93 10.64
CA PHE A 587 3.30 90.51 11.61
C PHE A 587 3.92 91.68 12.38
N ASN A 588 3.10 92.68 12.72
CA ASN A 588 3.51 94.00 13.21
C ASN A 588 2.74 94.33 14.51
N ILE A 589 3.42 94.64 15.61
CA ILE A 589 2.81 95.15 16.85
C ILE A 589 3.68 96.27 17.46
N ARG A 590 3.05 97.42 17.77
CA ARG A 590 3.66 98.61 18.39
C ARG A 590 3.60 98.58 19.92
N ARG A 591 4.53 99.28 20.60
CA ARG A 591 4.39 99.75 22.00
C ARG A 591 5.25 101.01 22.19
N LYS A 592 4.70 102.20 22.50
CA LYS A 592 4.21 102.81 23.76
C LYS A 592 5.35 103.24 24.70
N ASP A 593 5.63 104.55 24.67
CA ASP A 593 6.62 105.27 25.48
C ASP A 593 6.34 105.26 26.98
N LEU A 594 7.40 105.37 27.80
CA LEU A 594 7.32 105.92 29.15
C LEU A 594 8.65 106.55 29.61
N GLN A 595 8.51 107.70 30.27
CA GLN A 595 9.53 108.61 30.79
C GLN A 595 10.03 108.21 32.20
N GLY A 596 11.29 108.58 32.49
CA GLY A 596 11.67 109.31 33.71
C GLY A 596 11.97 108.53 35.00
N CYS A 597 13.20 108.67 35.49
CA CYS A 597 13.65 108.31 36.85
C CYS A 597 12.97 109.17 37.94
N PHE A 598 12.63 108.57 39.10
CA PHE A 598 12.66 109.24 40.42
C PHE A 598 12.88 108.26 41.58
N LEU A 599 13.68 108.70 42.56
CA LEU A 599 13.96 108.07 43.85
C LEU A 599 12.82 108.32 44.86
N GLY A 600 12.53 107.35 45.75
CA GLY A 600 11.68 107.58 46.93
C GLY A 600 11.43 106.32 47.78
N ASN A 601 11.74 106.41 49.07
CA ASN A 601 11.58 105.38 50.12
C ASN A 601 10.11 105.13 50.53
N SER A 602 9.92 103.95 51.14
CA SER A 602 8.94 103.58 52.19
C SER A 602 7.68 102.79 51.78
N GLN A 603 7.37 101.85 52.68
CA GLN A 603 6.33 100.82 52.66
C GLN A 603 4.92 101.29 52.27
N CYS A 604 4.19 100.46 51.52
CA CYS A 604 2.80 100.08 51.86
C CYS A 604 2.31 98.86 51.06
N VAL A 605 1.45 98.11 51.75
CA VAL A 605 0.73 96.88 51.39
C VAL A 605 -0.47 97.19 50.48
N PHE A 606 -0.89 96.21 49.65
CA PHE A 606 -2.27 95.72 49.34
C PHE A 606 -2.22 94.94 47.99
N LEU A 607 -2.52 93.61 47.94
CA LEU A 607 -3.84 92.96 47.74
C LEU A 607 -4.55 93.49 46.45
N PHE A 608 -5.03 92.73 45.45
CA PHE A 608 -5.79 91.46 45.45
C PHE A 608 -6.06 90.95 44.00
N LEU A 609 -6.37 89.64 43.85
CA LEU A 609 -7.29 88.91 42.91
C LEU A 609 -7.06 89.04 41.38
N ILE A 610 -6.77 87.99 40.58
CA ILE A 610 -7.45 86.72 40.21
C ILE A 610 -8.82 86.88 39.50
N LEU A 611 -8.92 86.17 38.35
CA LEU A 611 -10.05 85.79 37.47
C LEU A 611 -10.20 86.70 36.22
N ALA A 612 -10.20 86.21 34.98
CA ALA A 612 -10.30 84.85 34.41
C ALA A 612 -9.51 84.77 33.09
#